data_AF-A0A078KXZ9-F1
#
_entry.id   AF-A0A078KXZ9-F1
#
_cell.length_a   1.000
_cell.length_b   1.000
_cell.length_c   1.000
_cell.angle_alpha   90.00
_cell.angle_beta   90.00
_cell.angle_gamma   90.00
#
_symmetry.space_group_name_H-M   'P 1'
#
loop_
_entity.id
_entity.type
_entity.pdbx_description
1 polymer ?
#
loop_
_entity_poly.entity_id
_entity_poly.type
_entity_poly.pdbx_seq_one_letter_code
_entity_poly.pdbx_strand_id
1 'polypeptide(L)' 'MLQRNQRATSNLKMLEFVARKLGELNNEVVYLGGCTTALFINDPLSLDVRPTLTVVLMAA' A
#
# COMPACT_ATOMS: atom_id res chain seq x y z
N MET A 1 -4.53 -1.37 24.96
CA MET A 1 -3.68 -0.85 23.87
C MET A 1 -3.51 -1.95 22.84
N LEU A 2 -4.33 -1.97 21.79
CA LEU A 2 -4.18 -2.96 20.73
C LEU A 2 -2.87 -2.68 19.98
N GLN A 3 -1.98 -3.67 19.92
CA GLN A 3 -0.94 -3.72 18.91
C GLN A 3 -1.64 -3.66 17.55
N ARG A 4 -1.66 -2.47 16.94
CA ARG A 4 -2.08 -2.29 15.55
C ARG A 4 -1.07 -3.08 14.72
N ASN A 5 -1.49 -4.29 14.37
CA ASN A 5 -0.93 -5.21 13.39
C ASN A 5 0.23 -4.59 12.59
N GLN A 6 1.45 -5.02 12.89
CA GLN A 6 2.68 -4.80 12.11
C GLN A 6 2.62 -5.51 10.73
N ARG A 7 1.41 -5.72 10.20
CA ARG A 7 1.12 -6.50 9.01
C ARG A 7 1.32 -5.61 7.79
N ALA A 8 2.01 -6.12 6.78
CA ALA A 8 2.31 -5.44 5.52
C ALA A 8 2.95 -4.02 5.61
N THR A 9 3.61 -3.70 6.72
CA THR A 9 4.15 -2.34 6.98
C THR A 9 5.13 -1.88 5.89
N SER A 10 5.84 -2.81 5.24
CA SER A 10 6.74 -2.49 4.13
C SER A 10 6.01 -1.94 2.90
N ASN A 11 4.88 -2.53 2.52
CA ASN A 11 4.12 -2.13 1.33
C ASN A 11 3.48 -0.76 1.55
N LEU A 12 2.91 -0.55 2.74
CA LEU A 12 2.31 0.74 3.12
C LEU A 12 3.35 1.86 3.19
N LYS A 13 4.54 1.60 3.76
CA LYS A 13 5.65 2.57 3.77
C LYS A 13 6.12 2.94 2.36
N MET A 14 6.14 1.96 1.46
CA MET A 14 6.53 2.21 0.07
C MET A 14 5.48 3.03 -0.67
N LEU A 15 4.19 2.70 -0.51
CA LEU A 15 3.10 3.48 -1.05
C LEU A 15 3.10 4.93 -0.52
N GLU A 16 3.28 5.10 0.78
CA GLU A 16 3.39 6.42 1.40
C GLU A 16 4.58 7.21 0.83
N PHE A 17 5.75 6.58 0.70
CA PHE A 17 6.93 7.21 0.12
C PHE A 17 6.66 7.68 -1.32
N VAL A 18 6.07 6.83 -2.15
CA VAL A 18 5.75 7.15 -3.55
C VAL A 18 4.69 8.25 -3.64
N ALA A 19 3.60 8.16 -2.89
CA ALA A 19 2.53 9.17 -2.86
C ALA A 19 3.03 10.55 -2.43
N ARG A 20 3.90 10.61 -1.41
CA ARG A 20 4.54 11.86 -0.98
C ARG A 20 5.44 12.47 -2.06
N LYS A 21 6.06 11.64 -2.92
CA LYS A 21 6.93 12.10 -3.99
C LYS A 21 6.18 12.52 -5.26
N LEU A 22 5.04 11.90 -5.55
CA LEU A 22 4.18 12.27 -6.69
C LEU A 22 3.47 13.61 -6.50
N GLY A 23 3.08 13.95 -5.26
CA GLY A 23 2.42 15.22 -4.98
C GLY A 23 1.10 15.37 -5.75
N GLU A 24 0.98 16.41 -6.56
CA GLU A 24 -0.24 16.71 -7.32
C GLU A 24 -0.57 15.65 -8.39
N LEU A 25 0.43 14.93 -8.89
CA LEU A 25 0.25 13.84 -9.85
C LEU A 25 -0.57 12.67 -9.29
N ASN A 26 -0.75 12.61 -7.96
CA ASN A 26 -1.66 11.63 -7.36
C ASN A 26 -3.10 11.74 -7.86
N ASN A 27 -3.50 12.90 -8.39
CA ASN A 27 -4.83 13.10 -8.97
C ASN A 27 -4.95 12.50 -10.39
N GLU A 28 -3.83 12.15 -11.02
CA GLU A 28 -3.75 11.67 -12.40
C GLU A 28 -3.38 10.17 -12.47
N VAL A 29 -3.28 9.49 -11.34
CA VAL A 29 -2.86 8.09 -11.28
C VAL A 29 -3.69 7.26 -10.31
N VAL A 30 -3.84 5.99 -10.65
CA VAL A 30 -4.37 4.95 -9.78
C VAL A 30 -3.23 4.05 -9.31
N TYR A 31 -3.21 3.72 -8.02
CA TYR A 31 -2.30 2.73 -7.44
C TYR A 31 -2.93 1.35 -7.53
N LEU A 32 -2.20 0.38 -8.09
CA LEU A 32 -2.68 -1.00 -8.24
C LEU A 32 -1.57 -2.03 -7.97
N GLY A 33 -1.95 -3.31 -7.99
CA GLY A 33 -1.05 -4.44 -7.77
C GLY A 33 -0.95 -4.91 -6.32
N GLY A 34 -0.05 -5.85 -6.05
CA GLY A 34 0.09 -6.47 -4.74
C GLY A 34 0.51 -5.50 -3.62
N CYS A 35 1.15 -4.39 -3.95
CA CYS A 35 1.53 -3.37 -2.97
C CYS A 35 0.31 -2.70 -2.34
N THR A 36 -0.81 -2.56 -3.07
CA THR A 36 -2.04 -1.94 -2.58
C THR A 36 -2.95 -2.90 -1.83
N THR A 37 -2.71 -4.22 -1.92
CA THR A 37 -3.51 -5.22 -1.19
C THR A 37 -3.59 -4.92 0.30
N ALA A 38 -2.49 -4.44 0.90
CA ALA A 38 -2.42 -4.05 2.31
C ALA A 38 -3.39 -2.92 2.71
N LEU A 39 -3.88 -2.11 1.76
CA LEU A 39 -4.87 -1.06 2.01
C LEU A 39 -6.28 -1.61 2.22
N PHE A 40 -6.56 -2.82 1.73
CA PHE A 40 -7.91 -3.39 1.67
C PHE A 40 -8.12 -4.59 2.60
N ILE A 41 -7.05 -5.18 3.13
CA ILE A 41 -7.15 -6.28 4.09
C ILE A 41 -7.58 -5.73 5.45
N ASN A 42 -8.81 -6.05 5.86
CA ASN A 42 -9.38 -5.64 7.15
C ASN A 42 -9.77 -6.84 8.04
N ASP A 43 -9.62 -8.07 7.56
CA ASP A 43 -9.88 -9.27 8.36
C ASP A 43 -8.68 -9.55 9.30
N PRO A 44 -8.84 -9.48 10.62
CA PRO A 44 -7.76 -9.75 11.56
C PRO A 44 -7.30 -11.22 11.56
N LEU A 45 -8.07 -12.14 10.98
CA LEU A 45 -7.71 -13.55 10.83
C LEU A 45 -7.05 -13.87 9.48
N SER A 46 -6.96 -12.90 8.57
CA SER A 46 -6.28 -13.11 7.30
C SER A 46 -4.79 -13.38 7.49
N LEU A 47 -4.19 -14.13 6.55
CA LEU A 47 -2.75 -14.20 6.42
C LEU A 47 -2.16 -12.81 6.11
N ASP A 48 -0.89 -12.61 6.43
CA ASP A 48 -0.19 -11.35 6.15
C ASP A 48 0.01 -11.15 4.63
N VAL A 49 0.11 -9.89 4.20
CA VAL A 49 0.34 -9.56 2.80
C VAL A 49 1.84 -9.69 2.51
N ARG A 50 2.16 -10.51 1.50
CA ARG A 50 3.54 -10.68 1.04
C ARG A 50 4.17 -9.31 0.67
N PRO A 51 5.39 -9.01 1.12
CA PRO A 51 6.12 -7.83 0.67
C PRO A 51 6.31 -7.80 -0.85
N THR A 52 6.17 -6.62 -1.44
CA THR A 52 6.43 -6.38 -2.87
C THR A 52 7.53 -5.34 -3.03
N LEU A 53 8.38 -5.50 -4.04
CA LEU A 53 9.47 -4.57 -4.32
C LEU A 53 9.07 -3.44 -5.29
N THR A 54 7.85 -3.50 -5.83
CA THR A 54 7.39 -2.65 -6.94
C THR A 54 6.08 -1.96 -6.58
N VAL A 55 5.94 -0.70 -6.97
CA VAL A 55 4.68 0.04 -6.96
C VAL A 55 4.21 0.19 -8.41
N VAL A 56 2.97 -0.20 -8.69
CA VAL A 56 2.38 -0.07 -10.03
C VAL A 56 1.41 1.12 -10.03
N LEU A 57 1.60 1.99 -11.01
CA LEU A 57 0.78 3.17 -11.27
C LEU A 57 0.19 3.04 -12.67
N MET A 58 -1.07 3.44 -12.82
CA MET A 58 -1.73 3.57 -14.12
C MET A 58 -2.30 4.99 -14.21
N ALA A 59 -2.23 5.62 -15.38
CA ALA A 59 -2.89 6.91 -15.59
C ALA A 59 -4.40 6.76 -15.36
N ALA A 60 -4.97 7.70 -14.60
CA ALA A 60 -6.39 7.73 -14.25
C ALA A 60 -7.26 8.24 -15.41
#